data_AF-A0A162RJF8-F1
#
_entry.id   AF-A0A162RJF8-F1
#
_cell.length_a   1.000
_cell.length_b   1.000
_cell.length_c   1.000
_cell.angle_alpha   90.00
_cell.angle_beta   90.00
_cell.angle_gamma   90.00
#
_symmetry.space_group_name_H-M   'P 1'
#
loop_
_entity.id
_entity.type
_entity.pdbx_description
1 polymer ?
#
loop_
_entity_poly.entity_id
_entity_poly.type
_entity_poly.pdbx_seq_one_letter_code
_entity_poly.pdbx_strand_id
1 'polypeptide(L)' 'MNAKFYSCIECGAKNVALFQVFSENALTLQTCANCSKVIDKYVEYDFTVILIDILLLKFSAYRHVLYNSNTKN' A
#
# COMPACT_ATOMS: atom_id res chain seq x y z
N MET A 1 -3.09 5.38 21.40
CA MET A 1 -3.60 4.53 20.31
C MET A 1 -3.24 5.18 18.98
N ASN A 2 -2.12 4.81 18.36
CA ASN A 2 -1.70 5.39 17.08
C ASN A 2 -2.47 4.70 15.94
N ALA A 3 -3.51 5.36 15.43
CA ALA A 3 -4.17 4.94 14.20
C ALA A 3 -3.19 5.14 13.04
N LYS A 4 -2.61 4.07 12.50
CA LYS A 4 -1.82 4.12 11.26
C LYS A 4 -2.79 4.34 10.10
N PHE A 5 -2.75 5.53 9.50
CA PHE A 5 -3.50 5.85 8.29
C PHE A 5 -2.65 5.53 7.07
N TYR A 6 -3.24 4.88 6.07
CA TYR A 6 -2.57 4.48 4.85
C TYR A 6 -3.17 5.17 3.65
N SER A 7 -2.34 5.57 2.69
CA SER A 7 -2.82 6.26 1.49
C SER A 7 -2.85 5.30 0.31
N CYS A 8 -3.96 5.28 -0.43
CA CYS A 8 -4.04 4.47 -1.64
C CYS A 8 -3.04 4.96 -2.68
N ILE A 9 -2.21 4.06 -3.20
CA ILE A 9 -1.18 4.38 -4.20
C ILE A 9 -1.78 4.80 -5.56
N GLU A 10 -3.05 4.46 -5.82
CA GLU A 10 -3.72 4.74 -7.09
C GLU A 10 -4.52 6.05 -7.06
N CYS A 11 -5.32 6.28 -6.02
CA CYS A 11 -6.20 7.46 -5.93
C CYS A 11 -5.84 8.45 -4.83
N GLY A 12 -4.91 8.12 -3.93
CA GLY A 12 -4.51 9.00 -2.81
C GLY A 12 -5.53 9.08 -1.67
N ALA A 13 -6.64 8.34 -1.73
CA ALA A 13 -7.62 8.31 -0.64
C ALA A 13 -7.00 7.69 0.64
N LYS A 14 -7.35 8.28 1.80
CA LYS A 14 -6.94 7.77 3.11
C LYS A 14 -7.78 6.55 3.48
N ASN A 15 -7.12 5.48 3.89
CA ASN A 15 -7.73 4.24 4.36
C ASN A 15 -7.21 3.91 5.76
N VAL A 16 -8.08 3.34 6.59
CA VAL A 16 -7.80 3.07 8.02
C VAL A 16 -7.06 1.74 8.21
N ALA A 17 -7.06 0.84 7.22
CA ALA A 17 -6.40 -0.46 7.28
C ALA A 17 -5.81 -0.86 5.91
N LEU A 18 -4.56 -1.38 5.90
CA LEU A 18 -3.92 -2.01 4.72
C LEU A 18 -4.34 -3.46 4.52
N PHE A 19 -4.64 -4.17 5.62
CA PHE A 19 -4.88 -5.60 5.64
C PHE A 19 -6.21 -5.90 6.28
N GLN A 20 -6.92 -6.88 5.74
CA GLN A 20 -8.02 -7.55 6.42
C GLN A 20 -7.56 -8.96 6.75
N VAL A 21 -7.51 -9.31 8.03
CA VAL A 21 -7.28 -10.69 8.48
C VAL A 21 -8.63 -11.39 8.39
N PHE A 22 -8.80 -12.27 7.40
CA PHE A 22 -10.02 -13.08 7.29
C PHE A 22 -9.93 -14.37 8.13
N SER A 23 -8.72 -14.94 8.28
CA SER A 23 -8.47 -16.17 9.03
C SER A 23 -7.02 -16.22 9.54
N GLU A 24 -6.73 -17.10 10.51
CA GLU A 24 -5.44 -17.22 11.24
C GLU A 24 -4.18 -17.25 10.37
N ASN A 25 -4.28 -17.63 9.08
CA ASN A 25 -3.14 -17.72 8.14
C ASN A 25 -3.30 -16.91 6.83
N ALA A 26 -4.34 -16.08 6.68
CA ALA A 26 -4.59 -15.37 5.41
C ALA A 26 -4.73 -13.85 5.62
N LEU A 27 -3.65 -13.13 5.30
CA LEU A 27 -3.63 -11.68 5.15
C LEU A 27 -4.03 -11.34 3.70
N THR A 28 -5.21 -10.75 3.51
CA THR A 28 -5.60 -10.23 2.19
C THR A 28 -5.46 -8.73 2.14
N LEU A 29 -4.86 -8.22 1.05
CA LEU A 29 -4.73 -6.79 0.79
C LEU A 29 -6.13 -6.16 0.65
N GLN A 30 -6.35 -5.09 1.41
CA GLN A 30 -7.59 -4.30 1.32
C GLN A 30 -7.66 -3.56 -0.01
N THR A 31 -8.86 -3.51 -0.59
CA THR A 31 -9.17 -2.66 -1.74
C THR A 31 -9.68 -1.31 -1.26
N CYS A 32 -9.32 -0.25 -1.97
CA CYS A 32 -9.74 1.09 -1.64
C CYS A 32 -11.23 1.27 -1.99
N ALA A 33 -12.03 1.74 -1.04
CA ALA A 33 -13.46 1.98 -1.26
C ALA A 33 -13.77 3.04 -2.34
N ASN A 34 -12.80 3.92 -2.66
CA ASN A 34 -13.00 5.00 -3.62
C ASN A 34 -12.70 4.59 -5.07
N CYS A 35 -11.64 3.80 -5.31
CA CYS A 35 -11.23 3.41 -6.66
C CYS A 35 -11.31 1.90 -6.93
N SER A 36 -11.70 1.11 -5.93
CA SER A 36 -11.82 -0.35 -5.98
C SER A 36 -10.53 -1.09 -6.36
N LYS A 37 -9.38 -0.40 -6.30
CA LYS A 37 -8.05 -0.98 -6.53
C LYS A 37 -7.38 -1.30 -5.20
N VAL A 38 -6.41 -2.20 -5.23
CA VAL A 38 -5.57 -2.53 -4.06
C VAL A 38 -4.94 -1.26 -3.49
N ILE A 39 -5.06 -1.05 -2.17
CA ILE A 39 -4.58 0.16 -1.49
C ILE A 39 -3.07 0.31 -1.68
N ASP A 40 -2.33 -0.77 -1.47
CA ASP A 40 -0.89 -0.81 -1.66
C ASP A 40 -0.41 -2.23 -2.00
N LYS A 41 -0.11 -2.47 -3.28
CA LYS A 41 0.44 -3.75 -3.76
C LYS A 41 1.94 -3.90 -3.47
N TYR A 42 2.64 -2.80 -3.22
CA TYR A 42 4.10 -2.80 -3.09
C TYR A 42 4.56 -3.33 -1.72
N VAL A 43 3.65 -3.52 -0.77
CA VAL A 43 3.97 -4.07 0.55
C VAL A 43 4.51 -5.51 0.48
N GLU A 44 4.04 -6.29 -0.50
CA GLU A 44 4.49 -7.66 -0.76
C GLU A 44 5.71 -7.71 -1.67
N TYR A 45 6.07 -6.59 -2.30
CA TYR A 45 7.14 -6.55 -3.29
C TYR A 45 8.49 -6.27 -2.63
N ASP A 46 9.52 -6.84 -3.24
CA ASP A 46 10.90 -6.51 -2.93
C ASP A 46 11.24 -5.07 -3.33
N PHE A 47 12.17 -4.48 -2.60
CA PHE A 47 12.62 -3.11 -2.83
C PHE A 47 13.13 -2.88 -4.26
N THR A 48 13.76 -3.88 -4.87
CA THR A 48 14.25 -3.79 -6.26
C THR A 48 13.11 -3.54 -7.25
N VAL A 49 11.96 -4.17 -7.07
CA VAL A 49 10.80 -3.99 -7.96
C VAL A 49 10.22 -2.59 -7.78
N ILE A 50 10.13 -2.13 -6.53
CA ILE A 50 9.68 -0.77 -6.20
C ILE A 50 10.62 0.26 -6.84
N LEU A 51 11.94 0.05 -6.75
CA LEU A 51 12.95 0.93 -7.32
C LEU A 51 12.82 1.05 -8.83
N ILE A 52 12.62 -0.06 -9.55
CA ILE A 52 12.40 -0.04 -11.00
C ILE A 52 11.16 0.80 -11.35
N ASP A 53 10.06 0.63 -10.60
CA ASP A 53 8.84 1.38 -10.86
C ASP A 53 8.98 2.89 -10.54
N ILE A 54 9.82 3.27 -9.57
CA ILE A 54 10.20 4.67 -9.31
C ILE A 54 11.03 5.22 -10.46
N LEU A 55 12.01 4.46 -10.97
CA LEU A 55 12.82 4.84 -12.13
C LEU A 55 11.95 5.04 -13.39
N LEU A 56 10.88 4.25 -13.52
CA LEU A 56 9.84 4.39 -14.56
C LEU A 56 8.83 5.51 -14.29
N LEU A 57 9.08 6.33 -13.27
CA LEU A 57 8.24 7.45 -12.87
C LEU A 57 6.77 7.08 -12.54
N LYS A 58 6.52 5.85 -12.09
CA LYS A 58 5.14 5.43 -11.77
C LYS A 58 4.66 6.09 -10.48
N PHE A 59 3.59 6.87 -10.57
CA PHE A 59 2.97 7.55 -9.42
C PHE A 59 2.63 6.60 -8.26
N SER A 60 2.25 5.36 -8.55
CA SER A 60 1.92 4.36 -7.54
C SER A 60 3.12 4.03 -6.64
N ALA A 61 4.32 3.90 -7.21
CA ALA A 61 5.53 3.59 -6.45
C ALA A 61 6.01 4.80 -5.64
N TYR A 62 5.88 6.02 -6.17
CA TYR A 62 6.15 7.24 -5.39
C TYR A 62 5.22 7.39 -4.20
N ARG A 63 3.91 7.14 -4.37
CA ARG A 63 2.96 7.22 -3.25
C ARG A 63 3.23 6.16 -2.19
N HIS A 64 3.66 4.96 -2.60
CA HIS A 64 4.12 3.93 -1.67
C HIS A 64 5.30 4.44 -0.83
N VAL A 65 6.35 4.96 -1.47
CA VAL A 65 7.55 5.43 -0.74
C VAL A 65 7.25 6.63 0.16
N LEU A 66 6.44 7.59 -0.32
CA LEU A 66 6.16 8.82 0.42
C LEU A 66 5.21 8.61 1.61
N TYR A 67 4.20 7.75 1.46
CA TYR A 67 3.11 7.65 2.44
C TYR A 67 3.02 6.30 3.16
N ASN A 68 3.54 5.22 2.57
CA ASN A 68 3.38 3.86 3.10
C ASN A 68 4.71 3.13 3.36
N SER A 69 5.88 3.75 3.14
CA SER A 69 7.21 3.12 3.31
C SER A 69 7.57 2.72 4.75
N ASN A 70 6.77 3.12 5.74
CA ASN A 70 7.05 2.91 7.16
C ASN A 70 6.36 1.64 7.74
N THR A 71 6.11 0.64 6.89
CA THR A 71 5.48 -0.62 7.30
C THR A 71 6.44 -1.81 7.41
N LYS A 72 7.70 -1.64 7.01
CA LYS A 72 8.75 -2.66 7.19
C LYS A 72 9.58 -2.31 8.43
N ASN A 73 9.12 -2.74 9.61
CA ASN A 73 9.98 -2.89 10.80
C ASN A 73 9.58 -4.12 11.58
#